data_AF-A0A3D1BD88-F1
#
_entry.id   AF-A0A3D1BD88-F1
#
_cell.length_a   1.000
_cell.length_b   1.000
_cell.length_c   1.000
_cell.angle_alpha   90.00
_cell.angle_beta   90.00
_cell.angle_gamma   90.00
#
_symmetry.space_group_name_H-M   'P 1'
#
loop_
_entity.id
_entity.type
_entity.pdbx_description
1 polymer ?
#
loop_
_entity_poly.entity_id
_entity_poly.type
_entity_poly.pdbx_seq_one_letter_code
_entity_poly.pdbx_strand_id
1 'polypeptide(L)'
;MNALRKLAVIDCGTNTFNLRVVEMGAKGGWIPVFGLRVPVKLGKGGVAKGVIQPDRMARGLDALVSMREALRNYDVEEVHV
;
A
#
# COMPACT_ATOMS: atom_id res chain seq x y z
N MET A 1 -11.14 27.94 4.29
CA MET A 1 -10.91 26.83 3.34
C MET A 1 -10.80 25.56 4.16
N ASN A 2 -11.63 24.55 3.91
CA ASN A 2 -11.43 23.26 4.58
C ASN A 2 -10.15 22.63 4.00
N ALA A 3 -9.16 22.37 4.85
CA ALA A 3 -7.94 21.69 4.41
C ALA A 3 -8.30 20.28 3.91
N LEU A 4 -7.82 19.92 2.72
CA LEU A 4 -7.86 18.55 2.23
C LEU A 4 -6.73 17.78 2.90
N ARG A 5 -7.05 16.63 3.50
CA ARG A 5 -6.08 15.75 4.13
C ARG A 5 -5.66 14.65 3.17
N LYS A 6 -4.37 14.34 3.08
CA LYS A 6 -3.89 13.20 2.27
C LYS A 6 -3.77 11.95 3.11
N LEU A 7 -4.51 10.93 2.70
CA LEU A 7 -4.57 9.63 3.36
C LEU A 7 -4.12 8.53 2.42
N ALA A 8 -3.58 7.44 2.96
CA ALA A 8 -3.28 6.26 2.18
C ALA A 8 -3.72 4.96 2.83
N VAL A 9 -4.00 3.97 1.99
CA VAL A 9 -4.23 2.58 2.39
C VAL A 9 -3.26 1.68 1.63
N ILE A 10 -2.59 0.80 2.35
CA ILE A 10 -1.83 -0.32 1.80
C ILE A 10 -2.63 -1.60 2.07
N ASP A 11 -2.86 -2.41 1.04
CA ASP A 11 -3.45 -3.74 1.15
C ASP A 11 -2.37 -4.78 0.83
N CYS A 12 -2.01 -5.59 1.84
CA CYS A 12 -0.97 -6.59 1.76
C CYS A 12 -1.51 -7.99 1.39
N GLY A 13 -1.99 -8.14 0.15
CA GLY A 13 -2.52 -9.40 -0.35
C GLY A 13 -1.46 -10.50 -0.61
N THR A 14 -1.91 -11.75 -0.73
CA THR A 14 -1.02 -12.90 -0.98
C THR A 14 -0.39 -12.91 -2.37
N ASN A 15 -0.99 -12.22 -3.35
CA ASN A 15 -0.46 -12.13 -4.72
C ASN A 15 0.12 -10.75 -5.03
N THR A 16 -0.47 -9.71 -4.48
CA THR A 16 -0.23 -8.32 -4.87
C THR A 16 -0.38 -7.43 -3.65
N PHE A 17 0.54 -6.48 -3.51
CA PHE A 17 0.36 -5.35 -2.60
C PHE A 17 -0.21 -4.17 -3.39
N ASN A 18 -1.21 -3.50 -2.83
CA ASN A 18 -1.82 -2.30 -3.42
C ASN A 18 -1.61 -1.12 -2.49
N LEU A 19 -1.18 0.03 -3.02
CA LEU A 19 -1.18 1.31 -2.33
C LEU A 19 -2.18 2.23 -3.05
N ARG A 20 -3.03 2.91 -2.29
CA ARG A 20 -3.91 3.97 -2.78
C ARG A 20 -3.73 5.21 -1.91
N VAL A 21 -3.47 6.36 -2.55
CA VAL A 21 -3.44 7.68 -1.91
C VAL A 21 -4.66 8.47 -2.35
N VAL A 22 -5.32 9.13 -1.41
CA VAL A 22 -6.50 9.97 -1.65
C VAL A 22 -6.40 11.29 -0.91
N GLU A 23 -7.07 12.31 -1.41
CA GLU A 23 -7.39 13.53 -0.67
C GLU A 23 -8.81 13.44 -0.12
N MET A 24 -9.01 13.78 1.15
CA MET A 24 -10.32 13.84 1.80
C MET A 24 -10.61 15.24 2.34
N GLY A 25 -11.82 15.74 2.04
CA GLY A 25 -12.32 16.99 2.59
C GLY A 25 -13.24 16.78 3.79
N ALA A 26 -13.43 17.81 4.61
CA ALA A 26 -14.21 17.73 5.84
C ALA A 26 -15.72 17.44 5.66
N LYS A 27 -16.25 17.56 4.44
CA LYS A 27 -17.66 17.27 4.12
C LYS A 27 -17.90 15.82 3.66
N GLY A 28 -16.87 14.96 3.75
CA GLY A 28 -16.90 13.61 3.23
C GLY A 28 -16.58 13.55 1.73
N GLY A 29 -16.34 12.33 1.24
CA GLY A 29 -15.85 12.07 -0.11
C GLY A 29 -14.32 12.06 -0.21
N TRP A 30 -13.80 11.38 -1.22
CA TRP A 30 -12.37 11.26 -1.47
C TRP A 30 -12.04 11.41 -2.96
N ILE A 31 -10.88 11.98 -3.25
CA ILE A 31 -10.34 12.16 -4.59
C ILE A 31 -9.10 11.28 -4.72
N PRO A 32 -9.05 10.33 -5.67
CA PRO A 32 -7.85 9.52 -5.88
C PRO A 32 -6.69 10.39 -6.38
N VAL A 33 -5.53 10.29 -5.73
CA VAL A 33 -4.30 11.02 -6.06
C VAL A 33 -3.28 10.11 -6.74
N PHE A 34 -3.04 8.93 -6.16
CA PHE A 34 -2.04 7.99 -6.65
C PHE A 34 -2.45 6.55 -6.36
N GLY A 35 -2.01 5.63 -7.21
CA GLY A 35 -2.16 4.20 -6.99
C GLY A 35 -0.93 3.45 -7.46
N LEU A 36 -0.46 2.51 -6.65
CA LEU A 36 0.64 1.61 -6.99
C LEU A 36 0.20 0.17 -6.73
N ARG A 37 0.51 -0.71 -7.68
CA ARG A 37 0.23 -2.14 -7.58
C ARG A 37 1.51 -2.92 -7.81
N VAL A 38 1.96 -3.66 -6.80
CA VAL A 38 3.19 -4.45 -6.86
C VAL A 38 2.88 -5.94 -6.74
N PRO A 39 3.09 -6.74 -7.79
CA PRO A 39 2.89 -8.18 -7.69
C PRO A 39 4.00 -8.82 -6.85
N VAL A 40 3.69 -9.26 -5.63
CA VAL A 40 4.66 -9.84 -4.68
C VAL A 40 4.64 -11.37 -4.68
N LYS A 41 3.52 -12.00 -5.04
CA LYS A 41 3.32 -13.46 -5.05
C LYS A 41 3.73 -14.12 -3.71
N LEU A 42 3.46 -13.47 -2.58
CA LEU A 42 3.80 -13.95 -1.23
C LEU A 42 3.37 -15.39 -0.97
N GLY A 43 2.16 -15.74 -1.40
CA GLY A 43 1.59 -17.07 -1.17
C GLY A 43 2.20 -18.18 -2.04
N LYS A 44 2.99 -17.84 -3.08
CA LYS A 44 3.46 -18.82 -4.05
C LYS A 44 4.40 -19.83 -3.40
N GLY A 45 3.97 -21.10 -3.38
CA GLY A 45 4.77 -22.23 -2.91
C GLY A 45 4.75 -22.44 -1.39
N GLY A 46 3.95 -21.68 -0.64
CA GLY A 46 3.90 -21.80 0.83
C GLY A 46 2.54 -21.50 1.47
N VAL A 47 1.61 -20.83 0.78
CA VAL A 47 0.31 -20.43 1.37
C VAL A 47 -0.51 -21.60 1.90
N ALA A 48 -0.53 -22.73 1.17
CA ALA A 48 -1.26 -23.93 1.58
C ALA A 48 -0.69 -24.57 2.86
N LYS A 49 0.54 -24.20 3.24
CA LYS A 49 1.23 -24.66 4.45
C LYS A 49 1.32 -23.57 5.52
N GLY A 50 0.70 -22.40 5.30
CA GLY A 50 0.81 -21.25 6.19
C GLY A 50 2.21 -20.63 6.25
N VAL A 51 3.07 -20.87 5.25
CA VAL A 51 4.46 -20.39 5.21
C VAL A 51 4.65 -19.38 4.08
N ILE A 52 5.40 -18.32 4.33
CA ILE A 52 5.91 -17.43 3.29
C ILE A 52 7.36 -17.84 3.01
N GLN A 53 7.67 -18.13 1.75
CA GLN A 53 9.02 -18.52 1.36
C GLN A 53 9.99 -17.33 1.53
N PRO A 54 11.27 -17.55 1.88
CA PRO A 54 12.21 -16.45 2.14
C PRO A 54 12.37 -15.47 0.96
N ASP A 55 12.43 -15.96 -0.28
CA ASP A 55 12.50 -15.12 -1.48
C ASP A 55 11.24 -14.26 -1.68
N ARG A 56 10.09 -14.77 -1.23
CA ARG A 56 8.81 -14.06 -1.28
C ARG A 56 8.73 -13.00 -0.19
N MET A 57 9.23 -13.30 1.01
CA MET A 57 9.33 -12.32 2.10
C MET A 57 10.18 -11.12 1.67
N ALA A 58 11.37 -11.37 1.10
CA ALA A 58 12.25 -10.31 0.59
C ALA A 58 11.52 -9.41 -0.42
N ARG A 59 10.80 -10.00 -1.39
CA ARG A 59 10.00 -9.24 -2.37
C ARG A 59 8.87 -8.42 -1.73
N GLY A 60 8.26 -8.93 -0.65
CA GLY A 60 7.26 -8.18 0.12
C GLY A 60 7.88 -6.95 0.78
N LEU A 61 9.07 -7.08 1.37
CA LEU A 61 9.80 -5.98 1.98
C LEU A 61 10.22 -4.93 0.94
N ASP A 62 10.74 -5.34 -0.22
CA ASP A 62 11.10 -4.42 -1.31
C ASP A 62 9.89 -3.62 -1.81
N ALA A 63 8.72 -4.26 -1.89
CA ALA A 63 7.47 -3.59 -2.25
C ALA A 63 7.07 -2.53 -1.21
N LEU A 64 7.18 -2.85 0.08
CA LEU A 64 6.90 -1.91 1.17
C LEU A 64 7.86 -0.72 1.19
N VAL A 65 9.15 -0.92 0.88
CA VAL A 65 10.12 0.18 0.71
C VAL A 65 9.68 1.10 -0.44
N SER A 66 9.31 0.53 -1.58
CA SER A 66 8.83 1.32 -2.74
C SER A 66 7.56 2.12 -2.41
N MET A 67 6.62 1.49 -1.69
CA MET A 67 5.40 2.16 -1.22
C MET A 67 5.69 3.27 -0.24
N ARG A 68 6.64 3.09 0.69
CA ARG A 68 7.07 4.13 1.63
C ARG A 68 7.64 5.35 0.93
N GLU A 69 8.43 5.18 -0.13
CA GLU A 69 8.93 6.31 -0.90
C GLU A 69 7.80 7.02 -1.67
N ALA A 70 6.80 6.29 -2.17
CA ALA A 70 5.59 6.92 -2.73
C ALA A 70 4.82 7.72 -1.66
N LEU A 71 4.60 7.17 -0.46
CA LEU A 71 3.94 7.88 0.64
C LEU A 71 4.63 9.20 0.98
N ARG A 72 5.97 9.21 0.99
CA ARG A 72 6.78 10.42 1.21
C ARG A 72 6.64 11.42 0.07
N ASN A 73 6.73 10.98 -1.17
CA ASN A 73 6.62 11.86 -2.35
C ASN A 73 5.26 12.56 -2.47
N TYR A 74 4.21 11.96 -1.91
CA TYR A 74 2.88 12.55 -1.90
C TYR A 74 2.54 13.32 -0.61
N ASP A 75 3.46 13.39 0.37
CA ASP A 75 3.24 14.01 1.67
C ASP A 75 1.98 13.46 2.38
N VAL A 76 1.87 12.14 2.44
CA VAL A 76 0.73 11.49 3.09
C VAL A 76 0.79 11.73 4.61
N GLU A 77 -0.32 12.19 5.17
CA GLU A 77 -0.42 12.53 6.60
C GLU A 77 -0.76 11.32 7.48
N GLU A 78 -1.51 10.37 6.94
CA GLU A 78 -2.00 9.20 7.67
C GLU A 78 -2.12 7.98 6.74
N VAL A 79 -1.69 6.82 7.25
CA VAL A 79 -1.57 5.57 6.49
C VAL A 79 -2.22 4.44 7.28
N HIS A 80 -3.05 3.64 6.61
CA HIS A 80 -3.59 2.38 7.14
C HIS A 80 -3.04 1.20 6.32
N VAL A 81 -2.80 0.07 6.99
CA VAL A 81 -2.26 -1.17 6.39
C VAL A 81 -3.13 -2.35 6.82
#